data_AF-A0A9D3NSK5-F1
#
_entry.id   AF-A0A9D3NSK5-F1
#
_cell.length_a   1.000
_cell.length_b   1.000
_cell.length_c   1.000
_cell.angle_alpha   90.00
_cell.angle_beta   90.00
_cell.angle_gamma   90.00
#
_symmetry.space_group_name_H-M   'P 1'
#
loop_
_entity.id
_entity.type
_entity.pdbx_description
1 polymer ?
#
loop_
_entity_poly.entity_id
_entity_poly.type
_entity_poly.pdbx_seq_one_letter_code
_entity_poly.pdbx_strand_id
1 'polypeptide(L)'
;MLISDILLSVRLEAVGGRQILSHKLVVIKRYQAEVGALHLYKQLNDSSTEMAMVSQFLGQLTLGVGREPRFPTVLPALNFDPEKDAGWIDTAIKTKGVDEDLIIDILTQRTYSQRREIAFEYERKAKKDMITALKGALSGSLESLILGLMKNTAQYDAFELRASMKGLGTDEESLIEIVCSRSTEELLEIKKVYKELFKKDLEKDVAGDTSGDFCRLLLSLVEAKRDEPSNIVDYEKIDNDARALYEAGVKRKGTDVATWIAIFSERSVSHLQKVFGRYNSYSPYDIKESIRKEVKGDLEKSFLTLVECFENKQLYFASKLNDAMKTKSIKEKVVTRIMVSRCEVDLMKIRMEYKAHFGKSLYQTISDSTKGDYQRALLNLCGGDD
;
A
#
# COMPACT_ATOMS: atom_id res chain seq x y z
N MET A 1 -27.37 1.27 -33.05
CA MET A 1 -28.78 1.17 -32.60
C MET A 1 -28.95 1.40 -31.10
N LEU A 2 -28.08 0.90 -30.21
CA LEU A 2 -28.23 1.12 -28.74
C LEU A 2 -28.17 2.58 -28.25
N ILE A 3 -27.56 3.51 -28.99
CA ILE A 3 -27.34 4.91 -28.54
C ILE A 3 -28.64 5.75 -28.65
N SER A 4 -29.49 5.47 -29.64
CA SER A 4 -30.75 6.20 -29.85
C SER A 4 -31.79 5.83 -28.80
N ASP A 5 -31.86 4.55 -28.42
CA ASP A 5 -32.88 4.03 -27.50
C ASP A 5 -32.63 4.48 -26.05
N ILE A 6 -31.36 4.67 -25.66
CA ILE A 6 -30.99 5.21 -24.34
C ILE A 6 -31.35 6.71 -24.25
N LEU A 7 -31.16 7.47 -25.34
CA LEU A 7 -31.50 8.90 -25.37
C LEU A 7 -33.02 9.14 -25.37
N LEU A 8 -33.81 8.23 -25.97
CA LEU A 8 -35.27 8.33 -25.96
C LEU A 8 -35.87 7.99 -24.59
N SER A 9 -35.29 7.02 -23.87
CA SER A 9 -35.66 6.65 -22.49
C SER A 9 -35.52 7.83 -21.52
N VAL A 10 -34.46 8.63 -21.66
CA VAL A 10 -34.19 9.78 -20.77
C VAL A 10 -35.17 10.95 -21.03
N ARG A 11 -35.69 11.08 -22.25
CA ARG A 11 -36.60 12.19 -22.61
C ARG A 11 -38.04 11.95 -22.15
N LEU A 12 -38.46 10.69 -22.00
CA LEU A 12 -39.81 10.32 -21.55
C LEU A 12 -39.97 10.34 -20.02
N GLU A 13 -38.89 10.16 -19.25
CA GLU A 13 -38.93 10.19 -17.77
C GLU A 13 -38.78 11.59 -17.15
N ALA A 14 -38.43 12.62 -17.95
CA ALA A 14 -38.23 13.99 -17.46
C ALA A 14 -39.53 14.69 -16.97
N VAL A 15 -40.67 14.00 -16.98
CA VAL A 15 -41.96 14.49 -16.47
C VAL A 15 -42.15 14.18 -14.97
N GLY A 16 -41.24 13.47 -14.30
CA GLY A 16 -41.36 13.22 -12.86
C GLY A 16 -40.05 12.96 -12.11
N GLY A 17 -39.62 13.93 -11.28
CA GLY A 17 -38.70 13.68 -10.15
C GLY A 17 -37.27 14.21 -10.29
N ARG A 18 -36.95 15.29 -9.57
CA ARG A 18 -35.64 15.99 -9.61
C ARG A 18 -34.47 15.26 -8.91
N GLN A 19 -34.67 14.08 -8.31
CA GLN A 19 -33.65 13.44 -7.46
C GLN A 19 -32.88 12.28 -8.13
N ILE A 20 -33.42 11.65 -9.18
CA ILE A 20 -32.76 10.56 -9.92
C ILE A 20 -31.81 11.12 -11.02
N LEU A 21 -32.02 12.37 -11.43
CA LEU A 21 -31.26 13.02 -12.50
C LEU A 21 -29.79 13.28 -12.12
N SER A 22 -29.46 13.56 -10.85
CA SER A 22 -28.09 13.91 -10.46
C SER A 22 -27.14 12.70 -10.53
N HIS A 23 -27.59 11.52 -10.09
CA HIS A 23 -26.74 10.33 -10.04
C HIS A 23 -26.49 9.76 -11.45
N LYS A 24 -27.52 9.74 -12.31
CA LYS A 24 -27.37 9.30 -13.70
C LYS A 24 -26.52 10.29 -14.54
N LEU A 25 -26.62 11.61 -14.30
CA LEU A 25 -25.74 12.59 -14.97
C LEU A 25 -24.27 12.42 -14.56
N VAL A 26 -24.00 12.08 -13.30
CA VAL A 26 -22.65 11.80 -12.79
C VAL A 26 -22.06 10.56 -13.45
N VAL A 27 -22.85 9.49 -13.61
CA VAL A 27 -22.43 8.27 -14.31
C VAL A 27 -22.15 8.54 -15.79
N ILE A 28 -22.99 9.33 -16.47
CA ILE A 28 -22.78 9.68 -17.88
C ILE A 28 -21.54 10.57 -18.08
N LYS A 29 -21.33 11.57 -17.21
CA LYS A 29 -20.11 12.41 -17.26
C LYS A 29 -18.85 11.60 -16.97
N ARG A 30 -18.92 10.62 -16.06
CA ARG A 30 -17.83 9.70 -15.75
C ARG A 30 -17.49 8.80 -16.94
N TYR A 31 -18.50 8.25 -17.61
CA TYR A 31 -18.30 7.43 -18.81
C TYR A 31 -17.75 8.25 -19.98
N GLN A 32 -18.20 9.50 -20.15
CA GLN A 32 -17.66 10.41 -21.16
C GLN A 32 -16.20 10.82 -20.86
N ALA A 33 -15.83 10.98 -19.59
CA ALA A 33 -14.45 11.24 -19.19
C ALA A 33 -13.54 10.02 -19.39
N GLU A 34 -14.02 8.80 -19.08
CA GLU A 34 -13.28 7.55 -19.31
C GLU A 34 -13.07 7.27 -20.80
N VAL A 35 -14.10 7.49 -21.63
CA VAL A 35 -13.98 7.36 -23.10
C VAL A 35 -13.08 8.45 -23.70
N GLY A 36 -13.14 9.68 -23.19
CA GLY A 36 -12.25 10.78 -23.58
C GLY A 36 -10.79 10.51 -23.22
N ALA A 37 -10.53 9.96 -22.04
CA ALA A 37 -9.19 9.56 -21.60
C ALA A 37 -8.61 8.41 -22.43
N LEU A 38 -9.44 7.42 -22.80
CA LEU A 38 -9.06 6.34 -23.74
C LEU A 38 -8.75 6.85 -25.15
N HIS A 39 -9.40 7.94 -25.59
CA HIS A 39 -9.13 8.56 -26.89
C HIS A 39 -7.81 9.34 -26.89
N LEU A 40 -7.51 10.07 -25.81
CA LEU A 40 -6.23 10.74 -25.58
C LEU A 40 -5.08 9.73 -25.43
N TYR A 41 -5.30 8.62 -24.72
CA TYR A 41 -4.32 7.54 -24.58
C TYR A 41 -3.93 6.90 -25.93
N LYS A 42 -4.86 6.83 -26.88
CA LYS A 42 -4.57 6.36 -28.26
C LYS A 42 -3.79 7.36 -29.11
N GLN A 43 -3.75 8.64 -28.73
CA GLN A 43 -3.07 9.69 -29.50
C GLN A 43 -1.64 9.96 -29.01
N LEU A 44 -1.27 9.55 -27.80
CA LEU A 44 0.01 9.88 -27.16
C LEU A 44 0.88 8.62 -27.02
N ASN A 45 1.46 8.17 -28.12
CA ASN A 45 2.41 7.07 -28.14
C ASN A 45 3.77 7.55 -28.66
N ASP A 46 4.51 8.30 -27.84
CA ASP A 46 5.99 8.27 -27.82
C ASP A 46 6.58 8.98 -26.58
N SER A 47 7.56 8.35 -25.94
CA SER A 47 8.37 8.79 -24.78
C SER A 47 7.83 8.57 -23.34
N SER A 48 8.76 8.19 -22.45
CA SER A 48 8.52 7.80 -21.04
C SER A 48 8.03 8.92 -20.13
N THR A 49 8.33 10.18 -20.49
CA THR A 49 7.95 11.37 -19.71
C THR A 49 6.46 11.70 -19.85
N GLU A 50 5.86 11.37 -21.00
CA GLU A 50 4.42 11.58 -21.25
C GLU A 50 3.55 10.57 -20.49
N MET A 51 4.01 9.32 -20.31
CA MET A 51 3.31 8.30 -19.51
C MET A 51 3.18 8.70 -18.04
N ALA A 52 4.20 9.34 -17.45
CA ALA A 52 4.13 9.87 -16.09
C ALA A 52 3.07 10.97 -15.96
N MET A 53 2.96 11.84 -16.97
CA MET A 53 1.98 12.91 -17.01
C MET A 53 0.55 12.38 -17.21
N VAL A 54 0.37 11.36 -18.07
CA VAL A 54 -0.92 10.66 -18.25
C VAL A 54 -1.35 9.95 -16.97
N SER A 55 -0.43 9.29 -16.26
CA SER A 55 -0.70 8.70 -14.94
C SER A 55 -1.14 9.75 -13.92
N GLN A 56 -0.44 10.90 -13.88
CA GLN A 56 -0.81 12.04 -13.04
C GLN A 56 -2.21 12.57 -13.38
N PHE A 57 -2.56 12.65 -14.66
CA PHE A 57 -3.85 13.15 -15.13
C PHE A 57 -4.99 12.16 -14.86
N LEU A 58 -4.77 10.85 -15.06
CA LEU A 58 -5.72 9.80 -14.73
C LEU A 58 -5.96 9.70 -13.22
N GLY A 59 -4.92 9.86 -12.41
CA GLY A 59 -5.04 9.93 -10.95
C GLY A 59 -5.89 11.12 -10.47
N GLN A 60 -5.81 12.26 -11.16
CA GLN A 60 -6.65 13.44 -10.91
C GLN A 60 -8.09 13.28 -11.42
N LEU A 61 -8.33 12.47 -12.45
CA LEU A 61 -9.68 12.21 -12.96
C LEU A 61 -10.47 11.21 -12.10
N THR A 62 -9.78 10.36 -11.32
CA THR A 62 -10.39 9.44 -10.35
C THR A 62 -10.68 10.08 -8.99
N LEU A 63 -11.00 11.38 -8.93
CA LEU A 63 -11.43 12.05 -7.70
C LEU A 63 -12.82 11.54 -7.25
N GLY A 64 -12.82 10.37 -6.61
CA GLY A 64 -13.72 10.12 -5.50
C GLY A 64 -13.20 10.95 -4.33
N VAL A 65 -14.06 11.79 -3.76
CA VAL A 65 -13.78 12.47 -2.49
C VAL A 65 -13.35 11.39 -1.48
N GLY A 66 -12.09 11.45 -1.02
CA GLY A 66 -11.56 10.59 0.05
C GLY A 66 -10.54 9.52 -0.33
N ARG A 67 -10.26 9.20 -1.60
CA ARG A 67 -9.22 8.19 -1.94
C ARG A 67 -7.90 8.82 -2.39
N GLU A 68 -6.80 8.47 -1.72
CA GLU A 68 -5.44 8.83 -2.17
C GLU A 68 -5.22 8.33 -3.62
N PRO A 69 -4.75 9.18 -4.54
CA PRO A 69 -4.47 8.75 -5.91
C PRO A 69 -3.35 7.70 -5.91
N ARG A 70 -3.52 6.64 -6.71
CA ARG A 70 -2.53 5.58 -6.87
C ARG A 70 -1.50 5.94 -7.95
N PHE A 71 -0.25 5.59 -7.71
CA PHE A 71 0.90 5.75 -8.60
C PHE A 71 1.64 4.41 -8.72
N PRO A 72 1.00 3.39 -9.33
CA PRO A 72 1.57 2.05 -9.46
C PRO A 72 2.70 2.01 -10.50
N THR A 73 3.60 1.05 -10.35
CA THR A 73 4.61 0.68 -11.35
C THR A 73 4.19 -0.54 -12.17
N VAL A 74 3.34 -1.40 -11.61
CA VAL A 74 2.72 -2.54 -12.31
C VAL A 74 1.32 -2.13 -12.76
N LEU A 75 1.11 -2.12 -14.08
CA LEU A 75 -0.14 -1.73 -14.73
C LEU A 75 -0.81 -2.95 -15.41
N PRO A 76 -2.13 -2.92 -15.67
CA PRO A 76 -2.78 -3.98 -16.44
C PRO A 76 -2.16 -4.12 -17.83
N ALA A 77 -1.78 -5.35 -18.19
CA ALA A 77 -1.33 -5.65 -19.55
C ALA A 77 -2.47 -5.45 -20.56
N LEU A 78 -2.23 -4.71 -21.64
CA LEU A 78 -3.27 -4.34 -22.62
C LEU A 78 -3.77 -5.53 -23.46
N ASN A 79 -2.85 -6.39 -23.92
CA ASN A 79 -3.14 -7.57 -24.73
C ASN A 79 -3.16 -8.83 -23.86
N PHE A 80 -3.90 -8.78 -22.77
CA PHE A 80 -3.94 -9.85 -21.78
C PHE A 80 -4.77 -11.05 -22.27
N ASP A 81 -4.15 -12.23 -22.26
CA ASP A 81 -4.78 -13.51 -22.53
C ASP A 81 -4.44 -14.48 -21.38
N PRO A 82 -5.38 -14.71 -20.44
CA PRO A 82 -5.11 -15.57 -19.29
C PRO A 82 -4.87 -17.03 -19.69
N GLU A 83 -5.46 -17.49 -20.80
CA GLU A 83 -5.31 -18.87 -21.27
C GLU A 83 -3.90 -19.14 -21.78
N LYS A 84 -3.34 -18.16 -22.49
CA LYS A 84 -2.00 -18.19 -23.05
C LYS A 84 -0.95 -18.05 -21.95
N ASP A 85 -1.11 -17.05 -21.09
CA ASP A 85 -0.21 -16.84 -19.94
C ASP A 85 -0.18 -18.08 -19.03
N ALA A 86 -1.34 -18.71 -18.75
CA ALA A 86 -1.41 -19.95 -17.98
C ALA A 86 -0.67 -21.11 -18.65
N GLY A 87 -0.77 -21.24 -19.98
CA GLY A 87 -0.04 -22.26 -20.74
C GLY A 87 1.48 -22.04 -20.72
N TRP A 88 1.93 -20.79 -20.79
CA TRP A 88 3.34 -20.44 -20.65
C TRP A 88 3.87 -20.73 -19.25
N ILE A 89 3.12 -20.40 -18.21
CA ILE A 89 3.48 -20.74 -16.83
C ILE A 89 3.56 -22.26 -16.62
N ASP A 90 2.60 -23.04 -17.12
CA ASP A 90 2.64 -24.52 -17.03
C ASP A 90 3.86 -25.10 -17.76
N THR A 91 4.20 -24.55 -18.92
CA THR A 91 5.40 -24.92 -19.66
C THR A 91 6.65 -24.60 -18.84
N ALA A 92 6.75 -23.39 -18.29
CA ALA A 92 7.87 -22.92 -17.50
C ALA A 92 8.13 -23.78 -16.25
N ILE A 93 7.07 -24.15 -15.54
CA ILE A 93 7.14 -25.02 -14.35
C ILE A 93 7.61 -26.44 -14.71
N LYS A 94 7.24 -26.95 -15.89
CA LYS A 94 7.58 -28.32 -16.32
C LYS A 94 8.95 -28.44 -17.01
N THR A 95 9.52 -27.33 -17.46
CA THR A 95 10.86 -27.30 -18.05
C THR A 95 11.88 -27.90 -17.08
N LYS A 96 12.81 -28.71 -17.58
CA LYS A 96 13.87 -29.29 -16.77
C LYS A 96 14.76 -28.17 -16.22
N GLY A 97 14.77 -28.00 -14.91
CA GLY A 97 15.46 -26.91 -14.24
C GLY A 97 14.58 -25.72 -13.90
N VAL A 98 13.28 -25.75 -14.28
CA VAL A 98 12.33 -24.63 -14.22
C VAL A 98 12.78 -23.46 -15.13
N ASP A 99 11.83 -22.73 -15.68
CA ASP A 99 12.09 -21.50 -16.43
C ASP A 99 11.61 -20.31 -15.60
N GLU A 100 12.42 -19.91 -14.62
CA GLU A 100 12.14 -18.80 -13.71
C GLU A 100 11.97 -17.47 -14.47
N ASP A 101 12.74 -17.27 -15.54
CA ASP A 101 12.70 -16.08 -16.38
C ASP A 101 11.31 -15.87 -16.98
N LEU A 102 10.71 -16.92 -17.57
CA LEU A 102 9.38 -16.84 -18.14
C LEU A 102 8.31 -16.61 -17.05
N ILE A 103 8.46 -17.23 -15.88
CA ILE A 103 7.55 -17.00 -14.73
C ILE A 103 7.61 -15.53 -14.29
N ILE A 104 8.82 -14.98 -14.17
CA ILE A 104 9.06 -13.58 -13.77
C ILE A 104 8.48 -12.63 -14.80
N ASP A 105 8.81 -12.80 -16.08
CA ASP A 105 8.39 -11.91 -17.16
C ASP A 105 6.87 -11.83 -17.30
N ILE A 106 6.15 -12.90 -16.96
CA ILE A 106 4.68 -12.90 -16.91
C ILE A 106 4.20 -12.27 -15.60
N LEU A 107 4.53 -12.84 -14.43
CA LEU A 107 3.84 -12.49 -13.18
C LEU A 107 4.21 -11.12 -12.62
N THR A 108 5.38 -10.57 -12.98
CA THR A 108 5.77 -9.22 -12.58
C THR A 108 5.19 -8.13 -13.50
N GLN A 109 4.63 -8.52 -14.66
CA GLN A 109 4.05 -7.62 -15.66
C GLN A 109 2.52 -7.80 -15.78
N ARG A 110 1.89 -8.32 -14.72
CA ARG A 110 0.43 -8.52 -14.63
C ARG A 110 -0.03 -8.02 -13.27
N THR A 111 -1.15 -7.30 -13.25
CA THR A 111 -1.79 -6.90 -11.98
C THR A 111 -2.35 -8.12 -11.26
N TYR A 112 -2.64 -8.00 -9.97
CA TYR A 112 -3.26 -9.07 -9.20
C TYR A 112 -4.53 -9.62 -9.88
N SER A 113 -5.40 -8.74 -10.41
CA SER A 113 -6.63 -9.16 -11.09
C SER A 113 -6.34 -10.10 -12.27
N GLN A 114 -5.33 -9.76 -13.07
CA GLN A 114 -4.87 -10.59 -14.19
C GLN A 114 -4.21 -11.88 -13.70
N ARG A 115 -3.35 -11.81 -12.67
CA ARG A 115 -2.72 -13.00 -12.06
C ARG A 115 -3.74 -13.99 -11.52
N ARG A 116 -4.86 -13.51 -10.98
CA ARG A 116 -5.98 -14.36 -10.53
C ARG A 116 -6.65 -15.08 -11.70
N GLU A 117 -6.85 -14.41 -12.84
CA GLU A 117 -7.40 -15.03 -14.04
C GLU A 117 -6.44 -16.07 -14.64
N ILE A 118 -5.13 -15.78 -14.65
CA ILE A 118 -4.10 -16.76 -15.03
C ILE A 118 -4.18 -17.99 -14.13
N ALA A 119 -4.27 -17.80 -12.81
CA ALA A 119 -4.36 -18.91 -11.85
C ALA A 119 -5.60 -19.79 -12.09
N PHE A 120 -6.74 -19.18 -12.40
CA PHE A 120 -7.97 -19.90 -12.74
C PHE A 120 -7.79 -20.74 -14.02
N GLU A 121 -7.23 -20.16 -15.08
CA GLU A 121 -6.99 -20.87 -16.33
C GLU A 121 -5.93 -21.98 -16.21
N TYR A 122 -4.90 -21.74 -15.40
CA TYR A 122 -3.89 -22.73 -15.05
C TYR A 122 -4.55 -23.94 -14.37
N GLU A 123 -5.37 -23.73 -13.35
CA GLU A 123 -6.05 -24.82 -12.64
C GLU A 123 -6.99 -25.59 -13.56
N ARG A 124 -7.72 -24.88 -14.45
CA ARG A 124 -8.61 -25.49 -15.44
C ARG A 124 -7.86 -26.46 -16.37
N LYS A 125 -6.66 -26.09 -16.83
CA LYS A 125 -5.85 -26.87 -17.78
C LYS A 125 -4.98 -27.93 -17.11
N ALA A 126 -4.19 -27.53 -16.12
CA ALA A 126 -3.22 -28.39 -15.44
C ALA A 126 -3.84 -29.29 -14.37
N LYS A 127 -5.11 -29.07 -14.00
CA LYS A 127 -5.82 -29.77 -12.91
C LYS A 127 -5.06 -29.74 -11.59
N LYS A 128 -4.31 -28.66 -11.37
CA LYS A 128 -3.47 -28.41 -10.19
C LYS A 128 -3.53 -26.92 -9.86
N ASP A 129 -3.60 -26.61 -8.57
CA ASP A 129 -3.52 -25.23 -8.08
C ASP A 129 -2.18 -24.58 -8.47
N MET A 130 -2.25 -23.39 -9.08
CA MET A 130 -1.08 -22.66 -9.57
C MET A 130 -0.15 -22.24 -8.43
N ILE A 131 -0.69 -21.82 -7.29
CA ILE A 131 0.11 -21.36 -6.14
C ILE A 131 0.95 -22.53 -5.59
N THR A 132 0.34 -23.70 -5.46
CA THR A 132 1.01 -24.95 -5.06
C THR A 132 2.05 -25.39 -6.10
N ALA A 133 1.78 -25.21 -7.39
CA ALA A 133 2.74 -25.52 -8.44
C ALA A 133 3.97 -24.60 -8.40
N LEU A 134 3.76 -23.28 -8.30
CA LEU A 134 4.83 -22.29 -8.15
C LEU A 134 5.66 -22.54 -6.89
N LYS A 135 5.01 -22.85 -5.77
CA LYS A 135 5.69 -23.20 -4.51
C LYS A 135 6.58 -24.44 -4.62
N GLY A 136 6.22 -25.39 -5.47
CA GLY A 136 7.05 -26.58 -5.72
C GLY A 136 8.15 -26.36 -6.75
N ALA A 137 8.07 -25.29 -7.55
CA ALA A 137 9.00 -24.99 -8.64
C ALA A 137 10.05 -23.95 -8.23
N LEU A 138 9.67 -22.97 -7.41
CA LEU A 138 10.53 -21.87 -6.99
C LEU A 138 11.10 -22.14 -5.60
N SER A 139 12.15 -21.40 -5.23
CA SER A 139 12.69 -21.42 -3.87
C SER A 139 13.15 -20.03 -3.39
N GLY A 140 13.34 -19.90 -2.08
CA GLY A 140 13.96 -18.74 -1.45
C GLY A 140 13.18 -17.43 -1.63
N SER A 141 13.91 -16.34 -1.90
CA SER A 141 13.32 -15.00 -1.98
C SER A 141 12.54 -14.74 -3.26
N LEU A 142 12.88 -15.44 -4.36
CA LEU A 142 12.06 -15.44 -5.56
C LEU A 142 10.70 -16.09 -5.30
N GLU A 143 10.67 -17.27 -4.67
CA GLU A 143 9.41 -17.92 -4.28
C GLU A 143 8.56 -16.99 -3.42
N SER A 144 9.16 -16.39 -2.39
CA SER A 144 8.48 -15.47 -1.48
C SER A 144 7.85 -14.28 -2.21
N LEU A 145 8.58 -13.69 -3.15
CA LEU A 145 8.11 -12.57 -3.96
C LEU A 145 6.96 -12.98 -4.89
N ILE A 146 7.14 -14.04 -5.68
CA ILE A 146 6.13 -14.51 -6.64
C ILE A 146 4.85 -14.96 -5.93
N LEU A 147 4.96 -15.71 -4.83
CA LEU A 147 3.78 -16.10 -4.03
C LEU A 147 3.12 -14.90 -3.34
N GLY A 148 3.88 -13.85 -3.04
CA GLY A 148 3.36 -12.57 -2.57
C GLY A 148 2.50 -11.89 -3.63
N LEU A 149 2.99 -11.81 -4.87
CA LEU A 149 2.25 -11.26 -6.02
C LEU A 149 0.93 -12.00 -6.31
N MET A 150 0.84 -13.30 -6.00
CA MET A 150 -0.42 -14.06 -6.13
C MET A 150 -1.50 -13.68 -5.09
N LYS A 151 -1.28 -12.63 -4.30
CA LYS A 151 -2.24 -12.06 -3.33
C LYS A 151 -2.47 -10.59 -3.66
N ASN A 152 -3.69 -10.10 -3.46
CA ASN A 152 -3.89 -8.65 -3.49
C ASN A 152 -3.24 -8.02 -2.25
N THR A 153 -3.10 -6.69 -2.23
CA THR A 153 -2.44 -5.98 -1.12
C THR A 153 -3.02 -6.34 0.24
N ALA A 154 -4.35 -6.37 0.39
CA ALA A 154 -5.00 -6.68 1.68
C ALA A 154 -4.79 -8.15 2.12
N GLN A 155 -4.83 -9.10 1.17
CA GLN A 155 -4.50 -10.49 1.42
C GLN A 155 -3.04 -10.63 1.83
N TYR A 156 -2.13 -9.99 1.11
CA TYR A 156 -0.70 -10.04 1.40
C TYR A 156 -0.40 -9.46 2.79
N ASP A 157 -0.92 -8.27 3.10
CA ASP A 157 -0.80 -7.65 4.42
C ASP A 157 -1.39 -8.53 5.53
N ALA A 158 -2.55 -9.16 5.31
CA ALA A 158 -3.14 -10.09 6.27
C ALA A 158 -2.24 -11.31 6.53
N PHE A 159 -1.62 -11.88 5.49
CA PHE A 159 -0.66 -12.97 5.64
C PHE A 159 0.62 -12.53 6.38
N GLU A 160 1.16 -11.35 6.07
CA GLU A 160 2.35 -10.82 6.74
C GLU A 160 2.08 -10.52 8.22
N LEU A 161 0.92 -9.95 8.56
CA LEU A 161 0.48 -9.75 9.95
C LEU A 161 0.34 -11.09 10.69
N ARG A 162 -0.28 -12.09 10.05
CA ARG A 162 -0.40 -13.43 10.65
C ARG A 162 0.98 -14.05 10.86
N ALA A 163 1.89 -13.87 9.91
CA ALA A 163 3.25 -14.40 9.99
C ALA A 163 4.08 -13.68 11.06
N SER A 164 3.88 -12.39 11.29
CA SER A 164 4.57 -11.65 12.36
C SER A 164 4.09 -12.02 13.76
N MET A 165 2.89 -12.59 13.88
CA MET A 165 2.26 -13.02 15.15
C MET A 165 2.12 -14.55 15.23
N LYS A 166 3.04 -15.30 14.61
CA LYS A 166 3.00 -16.77 14.64
C LYS A 166 4.31 -17.32 15.16
N GLY A 167 4.24 -18.05 16.26
CA GLY A 167 5.36 -18.80 16.82
C GLY A 167 5.71 -18.34 18.23
N LEU A 168 6.94 -18.64 18.67
CA LEU A 168 7.47 -18.11 19.91
C LEU A 168 8.13 -16.76 19.62
N GLY A 169 7.49 -15.69 20.08
CA GLY A 169 7.91 -14.31 19.84
C GLY A 169 7.15 -13.68 18.67
N THR A 170 7.25 -12.35 18.61
CA THR A 170 6.57 -11.51 17.62
C THR A 170 7.65 -10.87 16.72
N ASP A 171 7.36 -10.69 15.43
CA ASP A 171 8.15 -9.81 14.56
C ASP A 171 7.56 -8.41 14.65
N GLU A 172 7.96 -7.66 15.67
CA GLU A 172 7.42 -6.32 15.94
C GLU A 172 7.72 -5.35 14.79
N GLU A 173 8.85 -5.51 14.08
CA GLU A 173 9.20 -4.64 12.95
C GLU A 173 8.15 -4.73 11.84
N SER A 174 7.77 -5.94 11.44
CA SER A 174 6.78 -6.15 10.38
C SER A 174 5.37 -5.75 10.84
N LEU A 175 5.02 -6.06 12.09
CA LEU A 175 3.73 -5.69 12.69
C LEU A 175 3.55 -4.16 12.74
N ILE A 176 4.57 -3.44 13.22
CA ILE A 176 4.58 -1.98 13.30
C ILE A 176 4.51 -1.36 11.91
N GLU A 177 5.32 -1.83 10.96
CA GLU A 177 5.35 -1.28 9.60
C GLU A 177 3.97 -1.33 8.95
N ILE A 178 3.27 -2.47 9.01
CA ILE A 178 1.96 -2.63 8.36
C ILE A 178 0.90 -1.80 9.07
N VAL A 179 0.77 -1.95 10.40
CA VAL A 179 -0.30 -1.28 11.17
C VAL A 179 -0.16 0.24 11.18
N CYS A 180 1.07 0.77 11.22
CA CYS A 180 1.30 2.21 11.31
C CYS A 180 1.26 2.95 9.95
N SER A 181 1.45 2.23 8.83
CA SER A 181 1.52 2.86 7.50
C SER A 181 0.24 2.74 6.66
N ARG A 182 -0.67 1.84 7.04
CA ARG A 182 -1.94 1.61 6.33
C ARG A 182 -2.98 2.66 6.73
N SER A 183 -3.73 3.13 5.74
CA SER A 183 -4.89 4.00 5.91
C SER A 183 -6.04 3.29 6.64
N THR A 184 -7.03 4.07 7.09
CA THR A 184 -8.26 3.55 7.70
C THR A 184 -8.94 2.54 6.78
N GLU A 185 -9.08 2.86 5.49
CA GLU A 185 -9.72 1.98 4.51
C GLU A 185 -8.92 0.70 4.26
N GLU A 186 -7.59 0.80 4.17
CA GLU A 186 -6.72 -0.36 4.03
C GLU A 186 -6.83 -1.28 5.27
N LEU A 187 -6.81 -0.74 6.49
CA LEU A 187 -6.96 -1.52 7.72
C LEU A 187 -8.32 -2.21 7.82
N LEU A 188 -9.41 -1.53 7.43
CA LEU A 188 -10.74 -2.13 7.40
C LEU A 188 -10.81 -3.32 6.43
N GLU A 189 -10.23 -3.20 5.24
CA GLU A 189 -10.20 -4.31 4.27
C GLU A 189 -9.28 -5.44 4.75
N ILE A 190 -8.11 -5.12 5.32
CA ILE A 190 -7.20 -6.10 5.91
C ILE A 190 -7.93 -6.91 6.99
N LYS A 191 -8.66 -6.26 7.90
CA LYS A 191 -9.40 -6.96 8.97
C LYS A 191 -10.44 -7.93 8.42
N LYS A 192 -11.20 -7.49 7.43
CA LYS A 192 -12.20 -8.32 6.75
C LYS A 192 -11.52 -9.54 6.13
N VAL A 193 -10.49 -9.33 5.33
CA VAL A 193 -9.74 -10.40 4.66
C VAL A 193 -9.05 -11.33 5.66
N TYR A 194 -8.47 -10.80 6.73
CA TYR A 194 -7.84 -11.56 7.80
C TYR A 194 -8.82 -12.54 8.45
N LYS A 195 -10.03 -12.06 8.76
CA LYS A 195 -11.11 -12.88 9.31
C LYS A 195 -11.58 -13.95 8.32
N GLU A 196 -11.67 -13.61 7.04
CA GLU A 196 -12.03 -14.56 5.99
C GLU A 196 -10.99 -15.68 5.84
N LEU A 197 -9.69 -15.33 5.85
CA LEU A 197 -8.58 -16.26 5.65
C LEU A 197 -8.31 -17.15 6.87
N PHE A 198 -8.28 -16.56 8.08
CA PHE A 198 -7.80 -17.25 9.29
C PHE A 198 -8.90 -17.58 10.29
N LYS A 199 -10.15 -17.18 10.00
CA LYS A 199 -11.31 -17.39 10.88
C LYS A 199 -11.10 -16.83 12.30
N LYS A 200 -10.26 -15.80 12.43
CA LYS A 200 -9.94 -15.10 13.68
C LYS A 200 -9.94 -13.60 13.42
N ASP A 201 -10.37 -12.82 14.41
CA ASP A 201 -10.31 -11.35 14.33
C ASP A 201 -8.85 -10.89 14.52
N LEU A 202 -8.39 -9.94 13.70
CA LEU A 202 -7.02 -9.42 13.75
C LEU A 202 -6.69 -8.88 15.16
N GLU A 203 -7.64 -8.17 15.76
CA GLU A 203 -7.55 -7.62 17.11
C GLU A 203 -7.24 -8.69 18.17
N LYS A 204 -7.80 -9.89 18.00
CA LYS A 204 -7.57 -11.00 18.95
C LYS A 204 -6.17 -11.61 18.82
N ASP A 205 -5.58 -11.57 17.64
CA ASP A 205 -4.17 -11.97 17.47
C ASP A 205 -3.24 -10.88 18.01
N VAL A 206 -3.49 -9.61 17.69
CA VAL A 206 -2.70 -8.49 18.21
C VAL A 206 -2.72 -8.47 19.75
N ALA A 207 -3.89 -8.63 20.36
CA ALA A 207 -4.03 -8.67 21.82
C ALA A 207 -3.38 -9.92 22.46
N GLY A 208 -3.24 -11.01 21.71
CA GLY A 208 -2.63 -12.25 22.18
C GLY A 208 -1.10 -12.22 22.15
N ASP A 209 -0.52 -11.51 21.18
CA ASP A 209 0.92 -11.52 20.89
C ASP A 209 1.65 -10.23 21.30
N THR A 210 0.93 -9.25 21.84
CA THR A 210 1.50 -7.98 22.33
C THR A 210 0.99 -7.65 23.72
N SER A 211 1.68 -6.76 24.43
CA SER A 211 1.29 -6.35 25.79
C SER A 211 1.56 -4.88 26.08
N GLY A 212 1.09 -4.40 27.22
CA GLY A 212 1.33 -3.03 27.71
C GLY A 212 0.77 -1.95 26.78
N ASP A 213 1.40 -0.78 26.79
CA ASP A 213 1.01 0.35 25.94
C ASP A 213 1.24 0.11 24.45
N PHE A 214 2.19 -0.75 24.09
CA PHE A 214 2.39 -1.16 22.71
C PHE A 214 1.14 -1.87 22.15
N CYS A 215 0.58 -2.82 22.91
CA CYS A 215 -0.69 -3.47 22.58
C CYS A 215 -1.83 -2.45 22.45
N ARG A 216 -1.95 -1.52 23.41
CA ARG A 216 -3.01 -0.50 23.39
C ARG A 216 -2.93 0.36 22.13
N LEU A 217 -1.74 0.82 21.76
CA LEU A 217 -1.55 1.62 20.55
C LEU A 217 -1.94 0.84 19.29
N LEU A 218 -1.45 -0.39 19.13
CA LEU A 218 -1.77 -1.21 17.96
C LEU A 218 -3.27 -1.50 17.86
N LEU A 219 -3.93 -1.83 18.97
CA LEU A 219 -5.38 -2.04 18.99
C LEU A 219 -6.13 -0.76 18.61
N SER A 220 -5.76 0.41 19.14
CA SER A 220 -6.37 1.68 18.76
C SER A 220 -6.21 2.01 17.28
N LEU A 221 -5.08 1.64 16.66
CA LEU A 221 -4.88 1.79 15.22
C LEU A 221 -5.73 0.80 14.42
N VAL A 222 -5.74 -0.47 14.81
CA VAL A 222 -6.53 -1.53 14.13
C VAL A 222 -8.04 -1.33 14.31
N GLU A 223 -8.50 -0.60 15.31
CA GLU A 223 -9.90 -0.17 15.37
C GLU A 223 -10.31 0.67 14.15
N ALA A 224 -9.35 1.33 13.49
CA ALA A 224 -9.53 2.09 12.25
C ALA A 224 -10.60 3.19 12.41
N LYS A 225 -10.50 3.98 13.48
CA LYS A 225 -11.41 5.08 13.83
C LYS A 225 -10.78 6.47 13.68
N ARG A 226 -9.72 6.58 12.87
CA ARG A 226 -9.08 7.87 12.60
C ARG A 226 -10.06 8.80 11.88
N ASP A 227 -10.15 10.05 12.34
CA ASP A 227 -10.92 11.13 11.72
C ASP A 227 -10.51 11.28 10.24
N GLU A 228 -11.51 11.41 9.38
CA GLU A 228 -11.32 11.76 7.98
C GLU A 228 -10.73 13.18 7.84
N PRO A 229 -9.96 13.46 6.78
CA PRO A 229 -9.47 14.81 6.53
C PRO A 229 -10.64 15.79 6.33
N SER A 230 -10.58 16.92 7.02
CA SER A 230 -11.56 18.02 6.90
C SER A 230 -10.97 19.18 6.11
N ASN A 231 -11.79 19.83 5.30
CA ASN A 231 -11.43 21.08 4.63
C ASN A 231 -11.38 22.28 5.58
N ILE A 232 -11.97 22.15 6.77
CA ILE A 232 -11.97 23.18 7.81
C ILE A 232 -10.82 22.89 8.77
N VAL A 233 -9.91 23.86 8.90
CA VAL A 233 -8.79 23.78 9.84
C VAL A 233 -9.23 24.33 11.20
N ASP A 234 -9.27 23.46 12.21
CA ASP A 234 -9.60 23.81 13.59
C ASP A 234 -8.32 24.18 14.37
N TYR A 235 -7.97 25.47 14.35
CA TYR A 235 -6.76 25.98 15.00
C TYR A 235 -6.79 25.86 16.53
N GLU A 236 -7.97 25.94 17.14
CA GLU A 236 -8.12 25.78 18.59
C GLU A 236 -7.84 24.34 18.99
N LYS A 237 -8.40 23.36 18.27
CA LYS A 237 -8.12 21.94 18.49
C LYS A 237 -6.64 21.60 18.22
N ILE A 238 -6.02 22.18 17.20
CA ILE A 238 -4.57 22.02 16.93
C ILE A 238 -3.75 22.49 18.13
N ASP A 239 -4.05 23.68 18.66
CA ASP A 239 -3.36 24.25 19.81
C ASP A 239 -3.56 23.41 21.08
N ASN A 240 -4.79 22.94 21.32
CA ASN A 240 -5.13 22.08 22.44
C ASN A 240 -4.46 20.71 22.37
N ASP A 241 -4.49 20.03 21.22
CA ASP A 241 -3.82 18.73 21.04
C ASP A 241 -2.28 18.89 21.18
N ALA A 242 -1.70 19.96 20.63
CA ALA A 242 -0.27 20.24 20.77
C ALA A 242 0.14 20.48 22.22
N ARG A 243 -0.65 21.26 22.97
CA ARG A 243 -0.46 21.45 24.41
C ARG A 243 -0.60 20.12 25.15
N ALA A 244 -1.65 19.35 24.88
CA ALA A 244 -1.90 18.07 25.54
C ALA A 244 -0.73 17.09 25.34
N LEU A 245 -0.16 16.99 24.13
CA LEU A 245 1.03 16.16 23.89
C LEU A 245 2.23 16.61 24.73
N TYR A 246 2.45 17.92 24.87
CA TYR A 246 3.54 18.47 25.67
C TYR A 246 3.34 18.22 27.17
N GLU A 247 2.12 18.46 27.66
CA GLU A 247 1.74 18.24 29.06
C GLU A 247 1.74 16.76 29.45
N ALA A 248 1.46 15.87 28.50
CA ALA A 248 1.48 14.42 28.68
C ALA A 248 2.89 13.81 28.62
N GLY A 249 3.90 14.50 28.10
CA GLY A 249 5.28 14.01 28.03
C GLY A 249 6.26 14.97 28.70
N VAL A 250 7.03 15.70 27.88
CA VAL A 250 8.19 16.52 28.27
C VAL A 250 7.96 17.45 29.47
N LYS A 251 6.75 17.98 29.69
CA LYS A 251 6.45 18.90 30.81
C LYS A 251 6.43 18.20 32.18
N ARG A 252 6.19 16.88 32.23
CA ARG A 252 5.95 16.13 33.47
C ARG A 252 6.99 15.03 33.67
N LYS A 253 7.05 14.48 34.89
CA LYS A 253 7.85 13.29 35.18
C LYS A 253 7.08 12.04 34.73
N GLY A 254 7.65 11.32 33.78
CA GLY A 254 7.03 10.14 33.17
C GLY A 254 5.86 10.50 32.26
N THR A 255 5.46 9.55 31.41
CA THR A 255 4.61 9.85 30.25
C THR A 255 3.18 9.39 30.47
N ASP A 256 2.21 10.27 30.18
CA ASP A 256 0.81 9.89 29.97
C ASP A 256 0.63 9.38 28.55
N VAL A 257 0.97 8.11 28.38
CA VAL A 257 0.94 7.41 27.09
C VAL A 257 -0.50 7.30 26.54
N ALA A 258 -1.51 7.25 27.40
CA ALA A 258 -2.91 7.14 26.97
C ALA A 258 -3.34 8.37 26.16
N THR A 259 -2.97 9.57 26.61
CA THR A 259 -3.21 10.81 25.87
C THR A 259 -2.50 10.81 24.51
N TRP A 260 -1.26 10.33 24.46
CA TRP A 260 -0.53 10.20 23.19
C TRP A 260 -1.22 9.22 22.24
N ILE A 261 -1.62 8.04 22.71
CA ILE A 261 -2.32 7.03 21.89
C ILE A 261 -3.63 7.61 21.33
N ALA A 262 -4.44 8.26 22.16
CA ALA A 262 -5.71 8.84 21.72
C ALA A 262 -5.50 9.87 20.59
N ILE A 263 -4.59 10.83 20.77
CA ILE A 263 -4.32 11.86 19.77
C ILE A 263 -3.76 11.23 18.48
N PHE A 264 -2.77 10.34 18.60
CA PHE A 264 -2.11 9.73 17.43
C PHE A 264 -2.99 8.73 16.67
N SER A 265 -3.95 8.07 17.30
CA SER A 265 -4.83 7.09 16.63
C SER A 265 -6.11 7.70 16.07
N GLU A 266 -6.65 8.75 16.69
CA GLU A 266 -7.96 9.30 16.33
C GLU A 266 -7.89 10.51 15.41
N ARG A 267 -6.85 11.37 15.47
CA ARG A 267 -6.85 12.60 14.66
C ARG A 267 -6.49 12.34 13.21
N SER A 268 -7.08 13.10 12.29
CA SER A 268 -6.75 13.00 10.87
C SER A 268 -5.27 13.33 10.63
N VAL A 269 -4.65 12.71 9.62
CA VAL A 269 -3.23 12.93 9.31
C VAL A 269 -2.94 14.41 9.03
N SER A 270 -3.82 15.07 8.28
CA SER A 270 -3.70 16.49 7.95
C SER A 270 -3.78 17.43 9.17
N HIS A 271 -4.47 17.00 10.23
CA HIS A 271 -4.53 17.69 11.52
C HIS A 271 -3.24 17.45 12.31
N LEU A 272 -2.80 16.19 12.41
CA LEU A 272 -1.59 15.82 13.14
C LEU A 272 -0.33 16.49 12.60
N GLN A 273 -0.19 16.62 11.28
CA GLN A 273 0.90 17.39 10.68
C GLN A 273 0.96 18.84 11.22
N LYS A 274 -0.19 19.50 11.40
CA LYS A 274 -0.26 20.85 11.97
C LYS A 274 -0.01 20.87 13.47
N VAL A 275 -0.51 19.86 14.19
CA VAL A 275 -0.24 19.66 15.62
C VAL A 275 1.26 19.52 15.87
N PHE A 276 1.99 18.75 15.07
CA PHE A 276 3.45 18.60 15.21
C PHE A 276 4.19 19.92 14.94
N GLY A 277 3.74 20.71 13.97
CA GLY A 277 4.25 22.07 13.76
C GLY A 277 3.99 22.99 14.96
N ARG A 278 2.79 22.94 15.54
CA ARG A 278 2.42 23.75 16.71
C ARG A 278 3.12 23.31 17.99
N TYR A 279 3.35 22.00 18.15
CA TYR A 279 4.03 21.40 19.30
C TYR A 279 5.39 22.04 19.60
N ASN A 280 6.12 22.43 18.55
CA ASN A 280 7.43 23.11 18.66
C ASN A 280 7.37 24.49 19.34
N SER A 281 6.18 25.07 19.52
CA SER A 281 6.02 26.30 20.30
C SER A 281 5.90 26.09 21.81
N TYR A 282 5.65 24.84 22.24
CA TYR A 282 5.54 24.46 23.65
C TYR A 282 6.77 23.69 24.14
N SER A 283 7.27 22.76 23.32
CA SER A 283 8.37 21.87 23.65
C SER A 283 9.72 22.41 23.18
N PRO A 284 10.80 22.23 23.96
CA PRO A 284 12.16 22.51 23.48
C PRO A 284 12.68 21.48 22.46
N TYR A 285 11.95 20.38 22.26
CA TYR A 285 12.28 19.30 21.32
C TYR A 285 11.15 19.14 20.30
N ASP A 286 11.48 18.71 19.08
CA ASP A 286 10.46 18.27 18.12
C ASP A 286 9.76 16.98 18.57
N ILE A 287 8.65 16.63 17.92
CA ILE A 287 7.84 15.48 18.32
C ILE A 287 8.62 14.16 18.27
N LYS A 288 9.52 13.96 17.30
CA LYS A 288 10.31 12.73 17.17
C LYS A 288 11.31 12.61 18.30
N GLU A 289 12.00 13.69 18.63
CA GLU A 289 12.94 13.72 19.74
C GLU A 289 12.22 13.58 21.09
N SER A 290 11.05 14.19 21.26
CA SER A 290 10.20 13.94 22.43
C SER A 290 9.81 12.47 22.56
N ILE A 291 9.38 11.82 21.46
CA ILE A 291 9.10 10.37 21.47
C ILE A 291 10.32 9.58 21.95
N ARG A 292 11.52 9.88 21.42
CA ARG A 292 12.77 9.21 21.84
C ARG A 292 13.13 9.45 23.29
N LYS A 293 12.70 10.54 23.92
CA LYS A 293 12.97 10.80 25.34
C LYS A 293 11.94 10.16 26.27
N GLU A 294 10.68 10.15 25.85
CA GLU A 294 9.54 9.81 26.72
C GLU A 294 9.15 8.33 26.70
N VAL A 295 9.41 7.60 25.61
CA VAL A 295 9.05 6.18 25.47
C VAL A 295 10.22 5.36 24.92
N LYS A 296 10.15 4.02 25.10
CA LYS A 296 11.21 3.09 24.70
C LYS A 296 10.65 1.82 24.06
N GLY A 297 11.54 1.11 23.35
CA GLY A 297 11.23 -0.19 22.76
C GLY A 297 10.23 -0.09 21.61
N ASP A 298 9.31 -1.04 21.51
CA ASP A 298 8.41 -1.13 20.36
C ASP A 298 7.34 -0.03 20.34
N LEU A 299 7.00 0.52 21.50
CA LEU A 299 6.15 1.71 21.58
C LEU A 299 6.83 2.94 20.96
N GLU A 300 8.12 3.16 21.24
CA GLU A 300 8.93 4.23 20.63
C GLU A 300 8.98 4.07 19.11
N LYS A 301 9.32 2.87 18.63
CA LYS A 301 9.34 2.55 17.19
C LYS A 301 8.00 2.80 16.52
N SER A 302 6.90 2.45 17.19
CA SER A 302 5.54 2.65 16.67
C SER A 302 5.21 4.12 16.49
N PHE A 303 5.43 4.94 17.51
CA PHE A 303 5.19 6.39 17.40
C PHE A 303 6.08 7.06 16.35
N LEU A 304 7.37 6.70 16.28
CA LEU A 304 8.26 7.23 15.25
C LEU A 304 7.78 6.85 13.84
N THR A 305 7.37 5.59 13.65
CA THR A 305 6.83 5.11 12.36
C THR A 305 5.56 5.87 11.98
N LEU A 306 4.66 6.13 12.93
CA LEU A 306 3.46 6.94 12.70
C LEU A 306 3.82 8.37 12.28
N VAL A 307 4.72 9.05 12.99
CA VAL A 307 5.14 10.42 12.62
C VAL A 307 5.72 10.43 11.22
N GLU A 308 6.63 9.51 10.89
CA GLU A 308 7.25 9.41 9.56
C GLU A 308 6.21 9.16 8.46
N CYS A 309 5.24 8.27 8.71
CA CYS A 309 4.14 8.00 7.77
C CYS A 309 3.20 9.20 7.61
N PHE A 310 2.95 9.96 8.69
CA PHE A 310 2.12 11.16 8.64
C PHE A 310 2.81 12.31 7.93
N GLU A 311 4.12 12.46 8.07
CA GLU A 311 4.90 13.49 7.36
C GLU A 311 5.02 13.16 5.88
N ASN A 312 5.53 11.98 5.55
CA ASN A 312 5.69 11.49 4.18
C ASN A 312 5.81 9.96 4.16
N LYS A 313 4.67 9.29 3.94
CA LYS A 313 4.56 7.82 3.82
C LYS A 313 5.49 7.25 2.74
N GLN A 314 5.65 7.94 1.62
CA GLN A 314 6.49 7.44 0.51
C GLN A 314 7.98 7.52 0.85
N LEU A 315 8.40 8.61 1.50
CA LEU A 315 9.76 8.74 2.04
C LEU A 315 10.06 7.73 3.15
N TYR A 316 9.07 7.40 3.99
CA TYR A 316 9.20 6.32 4.98
C TYR A 316 9.58 5.00 4.31
N PHE A 317 8.81 4.56 3.29
CA PHE A 317 9.14 3.33 2.57
C PHE A 317 10.45 3.42 1.79
N ALA A 318 10.77 4.57 1.20
CA ALA A 318 12.05 4.77 0.54
C ALA A 318 13.22 4.60 1.51
N SER A 319 13.11 5.16 2.72
CA SER A 319 14.12 5.02 3.78
C SER A 319 14.24 3.58 4.26
N LYS A 320 13.12 2.87 4.46
CA LYS A 320 13.11 1.44 4.83
C LYS A 320 13.78 0.57 3.76
N LEU A 321 13.54 0.85 2.48
CA LEU A 321 14.20 0.16 1.36
C LEU A 321 15.71 0.43 1.36
N ASN A 322 16.13 1.68 1.54
CA ASN A 322 17.54 2.04 1.62
C ASN A 322 18.23 1.34 2.79
N ASP A 323 17.65 1.37 3.98
CA ASP A 323 18.22 0.72 5.17
C ASP A 323 18.28 -0.80 5.02
N ALA A 324 17.29 -1.41 4.37
CA ALA A 324 17.26 -2.84 4.10
C ALA A 324 18.33 -3.31 3.09
N MET A 325 18.75 -2.44 2.17
CA MET A 325 19.73 -2.76 1.12
C MET A 325 21.14 -2.24 1.40
N LYS A 326 21.31 -1.29 2.32
CA LYS A 326 22.62 -0.74 2.71
C LYS A 326 23.47 -1.70 3.54
N THR A 327 22.84 -2.65 4.23
CA THR A 327 23.53 -3.59 5.12
C THR A 327 24.30 -4.67 4.35
N LYS A 328 25.39 -5.18 4.95
CA LYS A 328 26.21 -6.25 4.34
C LYS A 328 25.42 -7.52 3.97
N SER A 329 24.35 -7.79 4.72
CA SER A 329 23.32 -8.77 4.37
C SER A 329 22.03 -8.00 4.12
N ILE A 330 21.48 -8.12 2.92
CA ILE A 330 20.20 -7.50 2.56
C ILE A 330 19.07 -8.08 3.42
N LYS A 331 18.16 -7.21 3.89
CA LYS A 331 16.94 -7.63 4.60
C LYS A 331 15.84 -7.96 3.58
N GLU A 332 15.98 -9.09 2.88
CA GLU A 332 15.10 -9.50 1.76
C GLU A 332 13.61 -9.53 2.14
N LYS A 333 13.26 -9.90 3.37
CA LYS A 333 11.86 -9.88 3.85
C LYS A 333 11.25 -8.47 3.77
N VAL A 334 11.99 -7.45 4.17
CA VAL A 334 11.54 -6.03 4.12
C VAL A 334 11.43 -5.58 2.67
N VAL A 335 12.45 -5.85 1.85
CA VAL A 335 12.45 -5.47 0.44
C VAL A 335 11.29 -6.13 -0.31
N THR A 336 11.13 -7.44 -0.18
CA THR A 336 10.02 -8.18 -0.79
C THR A 336 8.68 -7.64 -0.35
N ARG A 337 8.47 -7.42 0.96
CA ARG A 337 7.18 -6.94 1.47
C ARG A 337 6.82 -5.56 0.93
N ILE A 338 7.77 -4.62 0.91
CA ILE A 338 7.52 -3.28 0.37
C ILE A 338 7.27 -3.35 -1.13
N MET A 339 8.09 -4.07 -1.90
CA MET A 339 7.94 -4.14 -3.35
C MET A 339 6.62 -4.79 -3.76
N VAL A 340 6.22 -5.89 -3.11
CA VAL A 340 4.93 -6.55 -3.37
C VAL A 340 3.75 -5.65 -2.95
N SER A 341 3.77 -5.10 -1.73
CA SER A 341 2.62 -4.34 -1.22
C SER A 341 2.43 -2.98 -1.90
N ARG A 342 3.50 -2.38 -2.47
CA ARG A 342 3.45 -1.01 -3.02
C ARG A 342 3.45 -0.94 -4.55
N CYS A 343 3.83 -2.01 -5.28
CA CYS A 343 3.96 -1.98 -6.75
C CYS A 343 2.66 -1.63 -7.51
N GLU A 344 1.49 -1.97 -6.95
CA GLU A 344 0.16 -1.63 -7.50
C GLU A 344 -0.51 -0.46 -6.73
N VAL A 345 0.24 0.26 -5.89
CA VAL A 345 -0.26 1.34 -5.03
C VAL A 345 0.44 2.66 -5.30
N ASP A 346 1.69 2.83 -4.90
CA ASP A 346 2.41 4.11 -4.93
C ASP A 346 3.93 3.97 -5.10
N LEU A 347 4.41 2.81 -5.59
CA LEU A 347 5.84 2.55 -5.78
C LEU A 347 6.52 3.58 -6.69
N MET A 348 5.80 4.19 -7.63
CA MET A 348 6.35 5.28 -8.46
C MET A 348 6.71 6.51 -7.61
N LYS A 349 5.88 6.89 -6.63
CA LYS A 349 6.22 8.00 -5.73
C LYS A 349 7.34 7.64 -4.76
N ILE A 350 7.37 6.38 -4.29
CA ILE A 350 8.47 5.89 -3.45
C ILE A 350 9.79 5.99 -4.21
N ARG A 351 9.83 5.64 -5.50
CA ARG A 351 10.99 5.82 -6.37
C ARG A 351 11.45 7.27 -6.45
N MET A 352 10.52 8.21 -6.65
CA MET A 352 10.82 9.64 -6.70
C MET A 352 11.44 10.15 -5.39
N GLU A 353 10.83 9.82 -4.25
CA GLU A 353 11.36 10.18 -2.92
C GLU A 353 12.72 9.52 -2.66
N TYR A 354 12.89 8.27 -3.07
CA TYR A 354 14.16 7.54 -2.95
C TYR A 354 15.28 8.26 -3.70
N LYS A 355 15.06 8.60 -4.98
CA LYS A 355 16.05 9.31 -5.80
C LYS A 355 16.35 10.69 -5.23
N ALA A 356 15.33 11.43 -4.81
CA ALA A 356 15.48 12.77 -4.24
C ALA A 356 16.32 12.79 -2.96
N HIS A 357 16.16 11.77 -2.09
CA HIS A 357 16.82 11.74 -0.79
C HIS A 357 18.18 11.00 -0.75
N PHE A 358 18.39 10.00 -1.62
CA PHE A 358 19.60 9.17 -1.59
C PHE A 358 20.54 9.38 -2.77
N GLY A 359 20.13 10.17 -3.78
CA GLY A 359 20.95 10.53 -4.94
C GLY A 359 21.20 9.40 -5.95
N LYS A 360 20.82 8.16 -5.62
CA LYS A 360 20.74 7.02 -6.54
C LYS A 360 19.28 6.60 -6.68
N SER A 361 18.91 6.07 -7.84
CA SER A 361 17.56 5.52 -8.02
C SER A 361 17.37 4.23 -7.20
N LEU A 362 16.10 3.91 -6.93
CA LEU A 362 15.74 2.63 -6.33
C LEU A 362 16.15 1.47 -7.24
N TYR A 363 15.99 1.63 -8.55
CA TYR A 363 16.39 0.64 -9.56
C TYR A 363 17.89 0.32 -9.48
N GLN A 364 18.75 1.34 -9.51
CA GLN A 364 20.20 1.16 -9.39
C GLN A 364 20.57 0.51 -8.07
N THR A 365 19.91 0.88 -6.96
CA THR A 365 20.23 0.30 -5.66
C THR A 365 19.84 -1.18 -5.58
N ILE A 366 18.70 -1.58 -6.16
CA ILE A 366 18.33 -2.99 -6.31
C ILE A 366 19.35 -3.72 -7.19
N SER A 367 19.78 -3.09 -8.29
CA SER A 367 20.79 -3.63 -9.21
C SER A 367 22.15 -3.88 -8.51
N ASP A 368 22.56 -2.95 -7.64
CA ASP A 368 23.82 -3.04 -6.89
C ASP A 368 23.73 -4.08 -5.75
N SER A 369 22.56 -4.26 -5.14
CA SER A 369 22.41 -4.95 -3.84
C SER A 369 21.86 -6.38 -3.94
N THR A 370 21.23 -6.75 -5.05
CA THR A 370 20.63 -8.09 -5.27
C THR A 370 21.28 -8.79 -6.45
N LYS A 371 20.98 -10.08 -6.67
CA LYS A 371 21.47 -10.86 -7.83
C LYS A 371 20.44 -11.89 -8.30
N GLY A 372 20.62 -12.39 -9.51
CA GLY A 372 19.87 -13.50 -10.08
C GLY A 372 18.38 -13.19 -10.29
N ASP A 373 17.56 -14.23 -10.25
CA ASP A 373 16.14 -14.13 -10.60
C ASP A 373 15.34 -13.25 -9.64
N TYR A 374 15.73 -13.23 -8.35
CA TYR A 374 15.15 -12.33 -7.37
C TYR A 374 15.39 -10.86 -7.74
N GLN A 375 16.61 -10.51 -8.18
CA GLN A 375 16.91 -9.17 -8.68
C GLN A 375 16.04 -8.83 -9.89
N ARG A 376 15.99 -9.71 -10.89
CA ARG A 376 15.18 -9.49 -12.10
C ARG A 376 13.72 -9.21 -11.74
N ALA A 377 13.15 -10.02 -10.85
CA ALA A 377 11.78 -9.83 -10.40
C ALA A 377 11.57 -8.47 -9.70
N LEU A 378 12.48 -8.06 -8.80
CA LEU A 378 12.42 -6.76 -8.14
C LEU A 378 12.55 -5.59 -9.12
N LEU A 379 13.46 -5.68 -10.09
CA LEU A 379 13.67 -4.64 -11.11
C LEU A 379 12.44 -4.50 -12.01
N ASN A 380 11.80 -5.62 -12.37
CA ASN A 380 10.54 -5.62 -13.12
C ASN A 380 9.42 -4.94 -12.33
N LEU A 381 9.30 -5.23 -11.02
CA LEU A 381 8.33 -4.54 -10.15
C LEU A 381 8.66 -3.06 -9.94
N CYS A 382 9.94 -2.70 -9.94
CA CYS A 382 10.38 -1.30 -9.86
C CYS A 382 9.90 -0.52 -11.09
N GLY A 383 9.89 -1.12 -12.28
CA GLY A 383 9.29 -0.54 -13.49
C GLY A 383 10.19 0.45 -14.22
N GLY A 384 11.52 0.33 -14.08
CA GLY A 384 12.53 1.14 -14.78
C GLY A 384 13.38 2.04 -13.89
N ASP A 385 14.39 2.65 -14.50
CA ASP A 385 15.28 3.62 -13.87
C ASP A 385 14.72 5.05 -14.00
N ASP A 386 15.09 5.94 -13.06
CA ASP A 386 14.59 7.32 -12.96
C ASP A 386 15.67 8.36 -13.24
#